data_AF-A0A914NL36-F1
#
_entry.id   AF-A0A914NL36-F1
#
_cell.length_a   1.000
_cell.length_b   1.000
_cell.length_c   1.000
_cell.angle_alpha   90.00
_cell.angle_beta   90.00
_cell.angle_gamma   90.00
#
_symmetry.space_group_name_H-M   'P 1'
#
loop_
_entity.id
_entity.type
_entity.pdbx_description
1 polymer ?
#
loop_
_entity_poly.entity_id
_entity_poly.type
_entity_poly.pdbx_seq_one_letter_code
_entity_poly.pdbx_strand_id
1 'polypeptide(L)' 'MTDLERKQLQLALNGLKSKHIDNVSIWDLHTLVHYPNSAVAAHWGPAFLPWHREFLRQFEITLQNEQP' A
#
# COMPACT_ATOMS: atom_id res chain seq x y z
N MET A 1 18.08 8.18 -3.56
CA MET A 1 17.91 6.71 -3.56
C MET A 1 19.03 6.10 -4.39
N THR A 2 19.93 5.37 -3.75
CA THR A 2 20.99 4.59 -4.40
C THR A 2 20.41 3.41 -5.18
N ASP A 3 21.21 2.74 -6.01
CA ASP A 3 20.77 1.55 -6.73
C ASP A 3 20.39 0.41 -5.78
N LEU A 4 21.09 0.29 -4.64
CA LEU A 4 20.76 -0.69 -3.61
C LEU A 4 19.39 -0.37 -2.98
N GLU A 5 19.18 0.88 -2.54
CA GLU A 5 17.91 1.30 -1.96
C GLU A 5 16.73 1.12 -2.94
N ARG A 6 16.95 1.43 -4.23
CA ARG A 6 15.96 1.19 -5.29
C ARG A 6 15.61 -0.28 -5.42
N LYS A 7 16.64 -1.15 -5.44
CA LYS A 7 16.47 -2.59 -5.55
C LYS A 7 15.72 -3.16 -4.35
N GLN A 8 16.05 -2.71 -3.14
CA GLN A 8 15.36 -3.13 -1.92
C GLN A 8 13.87 -2.73 -1.95
N LEU A 9 13.57 -1.50 -2.34
CA LEU A 9 12.18 -1.05 -2.51
C LEU A 9 11.44 -1.90 -3.56
N GLN A 10 12.08 -2.19 -4.71
CA GLN A 10 11.48 -3.01 -5.75
C GLN A 10 11.19 -4.43 -5.27
N LEU A 11 12.09 -5.03 -4.50
CA LEU A 11 11.90 -6.36 -3.90
C LEU A 11 10.72 -6.36 -2.93
N ALA A 12 10.63 -5.37 -2.04
CA ALA A 12 9.51 -5.24 -1.10
C ALA A 12 8.16 -5.11 -1.83
N LEU A 13 8.09 -4.22 -2.84
CA LEU A 13 6.88 -4.03 -3.66
C LEU A 13 6.46 -5.33 -4.39
N ASN A 14 7.41 -6.09 -4.90
CA ASN A 14 7.13 -7.37 -5.55
C ASN A 14 6.72 -8.46 -4.54
N GLY A 15 7.18 -8.37 -3.29
CA GLY A 15 6.69 -9.19 -2.18
C GLY A 15 5.18 -9.06 -1.99
N LEU A 16 4.69 -7.82 -1.94
CA LEU A 16 3.24 -7.53 -1.79
C LEU A 16 2.38 -8.07 -2.94
N LYS A 17 2.93 -8.15 -4.15
CA LYS A 17 2.24 -8.69 -5.34
C LYS A 17 2.22 -10.21 -5.38
N SER A 18 3.12 -10.87 -4.66
CA SER A 18 3.26 -12.34 -4.67
C SER A 18 2.60 -13.02 -3.48
N LYS A 19 2.47 -12.33 -2.34
CA LYS A 19 1.75 -12.82 -1.16
C LYS A 19 0.25 -12.58 -1.31
N HIS A 20 -0.54 -13.57 -0.89
CA HIS A 20 -1.99 -13.57 -1.06
C HIS A 20 -2.72 -13.83 0.27
N ILE A 21 -3.90 -13.23 0.40
CA ILE A 21 -4.91 -13.53 1.43
C ILE A 21 -6.20 -13.81 0.66
N ASP A 22 -6.83 -14.97 0.88
CA ASP A 22 -8.06 -15.39 0.19
C ASP A 22 -7.98 -15.27 -1.35
N ASN A 23 -6.84 -15.66 -1.94
CA ASN A 23 -6.53 -15.56 -3.37
C ASN A 23 -6.46 -14.13 -3.94
N VAL A 24 -6.41 -13.10 -3.10
CA VAL A 24 -6.17 -11.71 -3.51
C VAL A 24 -4.78 -11.29 -3.04
N SER A 25 -3.97 -10.69 -3.92
CA SER A 25 -2.65 -10.24 -3.51
C SER A 25 -2.74 -9.13 -2.46
N ILE A 26 -1.75 -9.01 -1.57
CA ILE A 26 -1.72 -7.91 -0.59
C ILE A 26 -1.70 -6.54 -1.31
N TRP A 27 -1.01 -6.47 -2.45
CA TRP A 27 -1.05 -5.31 -3.33
C TRP A 27 -2.48 -4.98 -3.78
N ASP A 28 -3.21 -5.96 -4.30
CA ASP A 28 -4.58 -5.75 -4.79
C ASP A 28 -5.53 -5.36 -3.65
N LEU A 29 -5.41 -5.99 -2.46
CA LEU A 29 -6.17 -5.59 -1.28
C LEU A 29 -5.94 -4.12 -0.92
N HIS A 30 -4.69 -3.67 -0.93
CA HIS A 30 -4.37 -2.27 -0.67
C HIS A 30 -5.03 -1.33 -1.70
N THR A 31 -5.02 -1.68 -2.98
CA THR A 31 -5.69 -0.88 -4.01
C THR A 31 -7.22 -0.91 -3.92
N LEU A 32 -7.80 -2.04 -3.54
CA LEU A 32 -9.26 -2.22 -3.39
C LEU A 32 -9.84 -1.31 -2.30
N VAL A 33 -9.09 -1.08 -1.22
CA VAL A 33 -9.49 -0.17 -0.13
C VAL A 33 -9.56 1.29 -0.60
N HIS A 34 -8.75 1.70 -1.57
CA HIS A 34 -8.77 3.06 -2.12
C HIS A 34 -9.78 3.25 -3.26
N TYR A 35 -10.33 2.17 -3.81
CA TYR A 35 -11.25 2.24 -4.95
C TYR A 35 -12.38 3.25 -4.68
N PRO A 36 -12.79 4.09 -5.64
CA PRO A 36 -13.72 5.20 -5.38
C PRO A 36 -15.03 4.79 -4.72
N ASN A 37 -15.53 3.59 -5.06
CA ASN A 37 -16.75 3.02 -4.47
C ASN A 37 -16.55 2.48 -3.05
N SER A 38 -15.31 2.17 -2.66
CA SER A 38 -14.94 1.67 -1.33
C SER A 38 -14.63 2.80 -0.35
N ALA A 39 -14.09 3.92 -0.83
CA ALA A 39 -13.59 5.02 0.00
C ALA A 39 -14.01 6.39 -0.53
N VAL A 40 -15.31 6.65 -0.60
CA VAL A 40 -15.85 7.95 -1.03
C VAL A 40 -15.29 9.10 -0.20
N ALA A 41 -15.21 8.93 1.13
CA ALA A 41 -14.68 9.95 2.05
C ALA A 41 -13.17 10.20 1.91
N ALA A 42 -12.42 9.30 1.25
CA ALA A 42 -11.03 9.55 0.91
C ALA A 42 -10.89 10.69 -0.10
N HIS A 43 -11.95 11.03 -0.82
CA HIS A 43 -11.97 12.04 -1.87
C HIS A 43 -13.06 13.09 -1.57
N TRP A 44 -12.79 14.36 -1.90
CA TRP A 44 -13.83 15.42 -1.87
C TRP A 44 -14.43 15.71 -0.49
N GLY A 45 -13.61 15.67 0.56
CA GLY A 45 -14.03 16.02 1.91
C GLY A 45 -12.86 16.33 2.84
N PRO A 46 -13.15 16.80 4.07
CA PRO A 46 -12.12 17.14 5.06
C PRO A 46 -11.27 15.92 5.48
N ALA A 47 -11.78 14.70 5.23
CA ALA A 47 -11.06 13.47 5.48
C ALA A 47 -9.97 13.15 4.43
N PHE A 48 -9.89 13.87 3.31
CA PHE A 48 -8.94 13.59 2.21
C PHE A 48 -7.50 13.41 2.70
N LEU A 49 -6.97 14.41 3.42
CA LEU A 49 -5.59 14.38 3.91
C LEU A 49 -5.36 13.33 5.02
N PRO A 50 -6.15 13.25 6.11
CA PRO A 50 -5.92 12.25 7.14
C PRO A 50 -6.12 10.82 6.64
N TRP A 51 -7.06 10.58 5.71
CA TRP A 51 -7.28 9.25 5.12
C TRP A 51 -6.06 8.79 4.34
N HIS A 52 -5.53 9.62 3.42
CA HIS A 52 -4.36 9.25 2.62
C HIS A 52 -3.08 9.13 3.47
N ARG A 53 -2.95 9.92 4.54
CA ARG A 53 -1.85 9.78 5.50
C ARG A 53 -1.85 8.39 6.13
N GLU A 54 -3.00 7.94 6.62
CA GLU A 54 -3.13 6.61 7.23
C GLU A 54 -2.95 5.50 6.20
N PHE A 55 -3.49 5.68 4.99
CA PHE A 55 -3.30 4.75 3.86
C PHE A 55 -1.82 4.53 3.55
N LEU A 56 -1.04 5.60 3.43
CA LEU A 56 0.41 5.51 3.20
C LEU A 56 1.17 4.94 4.40
N ARG A 57 0.76 5.27 5.64
CA ARG A 57 1.39 4.71 6.85
C ARG A 57 1.24 3.19 6.91
N GLN A 58 0.05 2.67 6.62
CA GLN A 58 -0.19 1.23 6.56
C GLN A 58 0.62 0.57 5.44
N PHE A 59 0.72 1.24 4.29
CA PHE A 59 1.56 0.76 3.18
C PHE A 59 3.04 0.69 3.56
N GLU A 60 3.58 1.73 4.20
CA GLU A 60 4.96 1.79 4.69
C GLU A 60 5.27 0.67 5.68
N ILE A 61 4.41 0.45 6.68
CA ILE A 61 4.57 -0.66 7.64
C ILE A 61 4.56 -2.01 6.94
N THR A 62 3.69 -2.18 5.95
CA THR A 62 3.63 -3.42 5.19
C THR A 62 4.93 -3.65 4.41
N LEU A 63 5.49 -2.61 3.79
CA LEU A 63 6.79 -2.68 3.10
C LEU A 63 7.95 -3.00 4.05
N GLN A 64 7.95 -2.44 5.26
CA GLN A 64 8.96 -2.74 6.29
C GLN A 64 8.94 -4.23 6.69
N ASN A 65 7.78 -4.87 6.66
CA ASN A 65 7.65 -6.31 6.95
C ASN A 65 8.10 -7.23 5.80
N GLU A 66 8.29 -6.71 4.57
CA GLU A 66 8.73 -7.51 3.42
C GLU A 66 10.24 -7.71 3.35
N GLN A 67 11.02 -6.76 3.88
CA GLN A 67 12.48 -6.77 3.89
C GLN A 67 12.98 -6.27 5.26
N PRO A 68 12.85 -7.08 6.34
CA PRO A 68 13.26 -6.70 7.68
C PRO A 68 14.78 -6.54 7.84
#